data_AF-A0A7Y2KJ88-F1
#
_entry.id   AF-A0A7Y2KJ88-F1
#
_cell.length_a   1.000
_cell.length_b   1.000
_cell.length_c   1.000
_cell.angle_alpha   90.00
_cell.angle_beta   90.00
_cell.angle_gamma   90.00
#
_symmetry.space_group_name_H-M   'P 1'
#
loop_
_entity.id
_entity.type
_entity.pdbx_description
1 polymer ?
#
loop_
_entity_poly.entity_id
_entity_poly.type
_entity_poly.pdbx_seq_one_letter_code
_entity_poly.pdbx_strand_id
1 'polypeptide(L)' 'MEASDVPVTVDRFLKFCADPLRLRLASGADGLSREITERKVQKTGLGITGEVDSTHPG' A
#
# COMPACT_ATOMS: atom_id res chain seq x y z
N MET A 1 23.15 1.82 -8.22
CA MET A 1 21.88 1.85 -8.96
C MET A 1 20.94 2.73 -8.16
N GLU A 2 20.82 4.00 -8.53
CA GLU A 2 19.85 4.91 -7.93
C GLU A 2 18.45 4.33 -8.20
N ALA A 3 17.72 4.01 -7.14
CA ALA A 3 16.33 3.60 -7.28
C ALA A 3 15.57 4.82 -7.78
N SER A 4 14.98 4.76 -8.97
CA SER A 4 14.32 5.92 -9.56
C SER A 4 13.29 6.49 -8.59
N ASP A 5 13.39 7.78 -8.30
CA ASP A 5 12.54 8.57 -7.39
C ASP A 5 11.09 8.75 -7.89
N VAL A 6 10.60 7.81 -8.71
CA VAL A 6 9.25 7.89 -9.25
C VAL A 6 8.30 7.31 -8.21
N PRO A 7 7.30 8.10 -7.73
CA PRO A 7 6.30 7.62 -6.79
C PRO A 7 5.63 6.34 -7.29
N VAL A 8 5.47 5.38 -6.38
CA VAL A 8 4.72 4.14 -6.65
C VAL A 8 3.34 4.30 -6.04
N THR A 9 2.35 4.60 -6.88
CA THR A 9 0.94 4.60 -6.43
C THR A 9 0.40 3.19 -6.32
N VAL A 10 -0.68 3.01 -5.56
CA VAL A 10 -1.40 1.72 -5.47
C VAL A 10 -1.88 1.27 -6.85
N ASP A 11 -2.41 2.17 -7.68
CA ASP A 11 -2.79 1.88 -9.08
C ASP A 11 -1.62 1.33 -9.89
N ARG A 12 -0.46 2.01 -9.82
CA ARG A 12 0.74 1.59 -10.55
C ARG A 12 1.23 0.22 -10.06
N PHE A 13 1.23 0.00 -8.76
CA PHE A 13 1.58 -1.30 -8.18
C PHE A 13 0.66 -2.41 -8.69
N LEU A 14 -0.66 -2.21 -8.67
CA LEU A 14 -1.61 -3.21 -9.15
C LEU A 14 -1.41 -3.53 -10.63
N LYS A 15 -1.16 -2.51 -11.48
CA LYS A 15 -0.89 -2.72 -12.92
C LYS A 15 0.28 -3.66 -13.21
N PHE A 16 1.32 -3.64 -12.37
CA PHE A 16 2.52 -4.49 -12.58
C PHE A 16 2.47 -5.79 -11.78
N CYS A 17 1.84 -5.78 -10.62
CA CYS A 17 1.97 -6.86 -9.64
C CYS A 17 0.71 -7.74 -9.52
N ALA A 18 -0.45 -7.32 -10.04
CA ALA A 18 -1.70 -8.06 -9.83
C ALA A 18 -1.62 -9.50 -10.36
N ASP A 19 -1.18 -9.69 -11.59
CA ASP A 19 -1.08 -11.01 -12.21
C ASP A 19 -0.01 -11.92 -11.56
N PRO A 20 1.27 -11.50 -11.43
CA PRO A 20 2.31 -12.37 -10.89
C PRO A 20 2.07 -12.74 -9.41
N LEU A 21 1.41 -11.86 -8.65
CA LEU A 21 1.08 -12.08 -7.24
C LEU A 21 -0.35 -12.60 -7.02
N ARG A 22 -1.13 -12.80 -8.09
CA ARG A 22 -2.55 -13.19 -8.07
C ARG A 22 -3.39 -12.30 -7.15
N LEU A 23 -3.13 -11.00 -7.16
CA LEU A 23 -3.87 -10.03 -6.37
C LEU A 23 -5.14 -9.60 -7.09
N ARG A 24 -6.19 -9.34 -6.31
CA ARG A 24 -7.42 -8.71 -6.77
C ARG A 24 -7.80 -7.60 -5.80
N LEU A 25 -8.11 -6.42 -6.32
CA LEU A 25 -8.70 -5.36 -5.50
C LEU A 25 -10.10 -5.81 -5.04
N ALA A 26 -10.28 -5.97 -3.73
CA ALA A 26 -11.57 -6.37 -3.16
C ALA A 26 -12.47 -5.15 -2.86
N SER A 27 -11.89 -4.01 -2.48
CA SER A 27 -12.58 -2.76 -2.13
C SER A 27 -11.57 -1.60 -2.10
N GLY A 28 -12.06 -0.36 -1.92
CA GLY A 28 -11.20 0.81 -1.68
C GLY A 28 -10.60 1.46 -2.93
N ALA A 29 -11.36 1.52 -4.04
CA ALA A 29 -10.91 2.12 -5.31
C ALA A 29 -10.53 3.62 -5.18
N ASP A 30 -11.11 4.35 -4.23
CA ASP A 30 -10.77 5.76 -3.98
C ASP A 30 -9.32 5.95 -3.51
N GLY A 31 -8.71 4.90 -2.95
CA GLY A 31 -7.32 4.91 -2.48
C GLY A 31 -6.28 4.64 -3.57
N LEU A 32 -6.67 4.46 -4.84
CA LEU A 32 -5.76 4.07 -5.92
C LEU A 32 -4.65 5.10 -6.20
N SER A 33 -4.91 6.37 -5.92
CA SER A 33 -3.93 7.48 -6.06
C SER A 33 -2.95 7.57 -4.90
N ARG A 34 -3.14 6.82 -3.81
CA ARG A 34 -2.23 6.86 -2.64
C ARG A 34 -0.86 6.32 -3.01
N GLU A 35 0.16 6.96 -2.45
CA GLU A 35 1.55 6.57 -2.61
C GLU A 35 1.93 5.45 -1.63
N ILE A 36 2.70 4.48 -2.12
CA ILE A 36 3.39 3.47 -1.32
C ILE A 36 4.76 4.06 -0.94
N THR A 37 4.87 4.55 0.29
CA THR A 37 6.06 5.24 0.80
C THR A 37 7.10 4.28 1.40
N GLU A 38 6.68 3.08 1.79
CA GLU A 38 7.53 2.08 2.45
C GLU A 38 7.82 0.91 1.52
N ARG A 39 9.10 0.52 1.43
CA ARG A 39 9.53 -0.64 0.60
C ARG A 39 9.31 -1.99 1.29
N LYS A 40 9.07 -1.99 2.60
CA LYS A 40 8.87 -3.21 3.39
C LYS A 40 7.38 -3.51 3.51
N VAL A 41 7.03 -4.78 3.35
CA VAL A 41 5.68 -5.24 3.70
C VAL A 41 5.52 -5.20 5.21
N GLN A 42 4.49 -4.48 5.68
CA GLN A 42 4.18 -4.37 7.10
C GLN A 42 3.17 -5.45 7.51
N LYS A 43 3.39 -6.05 8.70
CA LYS A 43 2.40 -6.89 9.37
C LYS A 43 1.79 -6.10 10.52
N THR A 44 0.52 -5.74 10.40
CA THR A 44 -0.14 -4.76 11.27
C THR A 44 -0.76 -5.41 12.53
N GLY A 45 -0.05 -6.33 13.19
CA GLY A 45 -0.57 -7.00 14.39
C GLY A 45 -0.95 -6.03 15.52
N LEU A 46 -0.05 -5.09 15.83
CA LEU A 46 -0.26 -4.05 16.85
C LEU A 46 -1.31 -3.00 16.43
N GLY A 47 -1.45 -2.75 15.13
CA GLY A 47 -2.51 -1.89 14.59
C GLY A 47 -3.90 -2.48 14.71
N ILE A 48 -4.02 -3.80 14.77
CA ILE A 48 -5.30 -4.47 14.98
C ILE A 48 -5.68 -4.46 16.47
N THR A 49 -4.71 -4.56 17.38
CA THR A 49 -4.96 -4.55 18.84
C THR A 49 -5.23 -3.15 19.39
N GLY A 50 -5.11 -2.10 18.57
CA GLY A 50 -5.32 -0.71 18.99
C GLY A 50 -4.16 -0.13 19.81
N GLU A 51 -3.00 -0.79 19.78
CA GLU A 51 -1.79 -0.37 20.51
C GLU A 51 -0.99 0.72 19.77
N VAL A 52 -1.52 1.23 18.65
CA VAL A 52 -0.93 2.34 17.89
C VAL A 52 -1.95 3.46 17.72
N ASP A 53 -1.52 4.69 17.97
CA ASP A 53 -2.29 5.89 17.69
C ASP A 53 -2.46 6.03 16.17
N SER A 54 -3.69 5.87 15.67
CA SER A 54 -3.98 6.15 14.26
C SER A 54 -4.01 7.66 14.06
N THR A 55 -2.97 8.23 13.45
CA THR A 55 -2.90 9.67 13.15
C THR A 55 -3.77 10.09 11.96
N HIS A 56 -4.61 9.19 11.42
CA HIS A 56 -5.53 9.51 10.33
C HIS A 56 -6.96 9.65 10.88
N PRO A 57 -7.60 10.83 10.73
CA PRO A 57 -9.03 10.97 11.03
C PRO A 57 -9.83 10.14 10.03
N GLY A 58 -10.79 9.37 10.56
CA GLY A 58 -11.71 8.52 9.81
C GLY A 58 -12.77 9.29 9.02
#